data_AF-A0A7K2U3R0-F1
#
_entry.id   AF-A0A7K2U3R0-F1
#
_cell.length_a   1.000
_cell.length_b   1.000
_cell.length_c   1.000
_cell.angle_alpha   90.00
_cell.angle_beta   90.00
_cell.angle_gamma   90.00
#
_symmetry.space_group_name_H-M   'P 1'
#
loop_
_entity.id
_entity.type
_entity.pdbx_description
1 polymer ?
#
loop_
_entity_poly.entity_id
_entity_poly.type
_entity_poly.pdbx_seq_one_letter_code
_entity_poly.pdbx_strand_id
1 'polypeptide(L)'
;MHPAQTVTSGDPRLSWSSTELSRTPQLHHRRDGILPAVAAALSVRGETLTCTAGKGDRPPVLHPLVQDFLDTLTSNQRERFTGRCPEAILLSRQLTAADGSRSKRAQRKPLTNGEARRALKHARITARHIREDGDPLHGGYAAPCRSCAVMLAHFGVRPVDLTTGTAATAEKS
;
A
#
# COMPACT_ATOMS: atom_id res chain seq x y z
N MET A 1 -38.86 45.58 32.45
CA MET A 1 -39.08 44.11 32.50
C MET A 1 -39.42 43.64 31.10
N HIS A 2 -38.48 43.00 30.41
CA HIS A 2 -38.72 42.28 29.14
C HIS A 2 -38.44 40.79 29.41
N PRO A 3 -39.28 39.86 28.92
CA PRO A 3 -39.17 38.44 29.24
C PRO A 3 -38.01 37.77 28.51
N ALA A 4 -37.35 36.84 29.21
CA ALA A 4 -36.29 35.99 28.68
C ALA A 4 -36.86 34.97 27.69
N GLN A 5 -36.27 34.90 26.50
CA GLN A 5 -36.59 33.90 25.50
C GLN A 5 -35.78 32.64 25.78
N THR A 6 -36.48 31.55 26.13
CA THR A 6 -35.93 30.21 26.30
C THR A 6 -35.58 29.62 24.93
N VAL A 7 -34.29 29.38 24.69
CA VAL A 7 -33.82 28.62 23.53
C VAL A 7 -34.15 27.15 23.78
N THR A 8 -35.23 26.66 23.18
CA THR A 8 -35.56 25.23 23.18
C THR A 8 -34.53 24.50 22.31
N SER A 9 -33.59 23.82 22.96
CA SER A 9 -32.60 22.93 22.33
C SER A 9 -33.33 21.74 21.69
N GLY A 10 -33.64 21.84 20.40
CA GLY A 10 -34.31 20.78 19.63
C GLY A 10 -33.41 19.56 19.40
N ASP A 11 -34.04 18.39 19.18
CA ASP A 11 -33.35 17.12 18.91
C ASP A 11 -32.46 17.25 17.64
N PRO A 12 -31.14 17.04 17.75
CA PRO A 12 -30.20 17.24 16.65
C PRO A 12 -30.48 16.35 15.43
N ARG A 13 -31.24 15.26 15.60
CA ARG A 13 -31.57 14.32 14.51
C ARG A 13 -32.50 14.91 13.46
N LEU A 14 -33.24 15.98 13.76
CA LEU A 14 -34.11 16.66 12.80
C LEU A 14 -33.33 17.36 11.67
N SER A 15 -32.03 17.63 11.88
CA SER A 15 -31.15 18.24 10.87
C SER A 15 -30.65 17.27 9.80
N TRP A 16 -30.72 15.95 10.05
CA TRP A 16 -30.17 14.93 9.14
C TRP A 16 -30.98 14.72 7.86
N SER A 17 -32.25 15.16 7.86
CA SER A 17 -33.15 15.08 6.71
C SER A 17 -33.04 16.29 5.76
N SER A 18 -32.18 17.26 6.06
CA SER A 18 -32.03 18.46 5.25
C SER A 18 -31.31 18.15 3.94
N THR A 19 -31.93 18.48 2.82
CA THR A 19 -31.38 18.33 1.46
C THR A 19 -30.42 19.46 1.08
N GLU A 20 -30.12 20.36 2.02
CA GLU A 20 -29.10 21.38 1.84
C GLU A 20 -27.74 20.72 1.61
N LEU A 21 -27.13 21.02 0.46
CA LEU A 21 -25.78 20.60 0.11
C LEU A 21 -24.81 21.11 1.18
N SER A 22 -24.60 20.29 2.20
CA SER A 22 -23.72 20.60 3.31
C SER A 22 -22.35 20.95 2.75
N ARG A 23 -21.95 22.21 2.91
CA ARG A 23 -20.62 22.69 2.53
C ARG A 23 -19.60 21.74 3.17
N THR A 24 -18.76 21.11 2.35
CA THR A 24 -17.68 20.26 2.85
C THR A 24 -16.87 21.04 3.88
N PRO A 25 -16.77 20.56 5.13
CA PRO A 25 -16.07 21.28 6.18
C PRO A 25 -14.61 21.47 5.78
N GLN A 26 -14.08 22.69 5.97
CA GLN A 26 -12.69 22.97 5.65
C GLN A 26 -11.77 22.23 6.61
N LEU A 27 -10.81 21.50 6.06
CA LEU A 27 -9.83 20.75 6.81
C LEU A 27 -8.74 21.72 7.31
N HIS A 28 -8.85 22.16 8.55
CA HIS A 28 -7.91 23.14 9.13
C HIS A 28 -6.52 22.55 9.46
N HIS A 29 -6.42 21.22 9.56
CA HIS A 29 -5.17 20.52 9.89
C HIS A 29 -5.01 19.29 9.02
N ARG A 30 -3.79 19.09 8.50
CA ARG A 30 -3.47 17.89 7.73
C ARG A 30 -3.57 16.64 8.61
N ARG A 31 -4.39 15.68 8.18
CA ARG A 31 -4.58 14.38 8.83
C ARG A 31 -3.65 13.35 8.21
N ASP A 32 -2.35 13.61 8.26
CA ASP A 32 -1.33 12.65 7.80
C ASP A 32 -1.42 11.30 8.55
N GLY A 33 -2.04 11.28 9.73
CA GLY A 33 -2.28 10.06 10.51
C GLY A 33 -3.49 9.21 10.08
N ILE A 34 -4.35 9.67 9.18
CA ILE A 34 -5.57 8.91 8.78
C ILE A 34 -5.36 8.09 7.50
N LEU A 35 -4.60 8.59 6.53
CA LEU A 35 -4.37 7.89 5.28
C LEU A 35 -3.14 6.96 5.39
N PRO A 36 -3.14 5.78 4.74
CA PRO A 36 -1.89 5.02 4.59
C PRO A 36 -0.89 5.88 3.80
N ALA A 37 0.40 5.82 4.14
CA ALA A 37 1.38 6.71 3.50
C ALA A 37 1.61 6.41 2.00
N VAL A 38 1.38 5.16 1.58
CA VAL A 38 1.71 4.64 0.24
C VAL A 38 0.72 3.54 -0.17
N ALA A 39 0.36 3.49 -1.46
CA ALA A 39 -0.22 2.32 -2.11
C ALA A 39 0.72 1.76 -3.17
N ALA A 40 0.68 0.46 -3.41
CA ALA A 40 1.46 -0.19 -4.45
C ALA A 40 0.63 -1.16 -5.29
N ALA A 41 1.12 -1.40 -6.49
CA ALA A 41 0.64 -2.39 -7.44
C ALA A 41 1.80 -3.29 -7.87
N LEU A 42 1.65 -4.60 -7.69
CA LEU A 42 2.57 -5.64 -8.13
C LEU A 42 1.96 -6.33 -9.34
N SER A 43 2.67 -6.33 -10.46
CA SER A 43 2.29 -7.08 -11.66
C SER A 43 3.19 -8.29 -11.83
N VAL A 44 2.59 -9.47 -11.99
CA VAL A 44 3.26 -10.75 -12.22
C VAL A 44 2.55 -11.49 -13.33
N ARG A 45 3.23 -11.73 -14.45
CA ARG A 45 2.71 -12.51 -15.60
C ARG A 45 1.31 -12.06 -16.09
N GLY A 46 1.01 -10.77 -16.03
CA GLY A 46 -0.28 -10.20 -16.46
C GLY A 46 -1.32 -10.06 -15.35
N GLU A 47 -1.13 -10.70 -14.19
CA GLU A 47 -1.96 -10.48 -13.00
C GLU A 47 -1.44 -9.27 -12.23
N THR A 48 -2.36 -8.49 -11.65
CA THR A 48 -2.02 -7.31 -10.83
C THR A 48 -2.65 -7.41 -9.45
N LEU A 49 -1.80 -7.34 -8.42
CA LEU A 49 -2.21 -7.26 -7.03
C LEU A 49 -1.95 -5.86 -6.51
N THR A 50 -2.91 -5.27 -5.80
CA THR A 50 -2.77 -3.93 -5.21
C THR A 50 -2.98 -3.97 -3.70
N CYS A 51 -2.25 -3.14 -2.97
CA CYS A 51 -2.54 -2.90 -1.56
C CYS A 51 -2.01 -1.55 -1.09
N THR A 52 -2.50 -1.10 0.05
CA THR A 52 -1.95 0.03 0.79
C THR A 52 -0.95 -0.47 1.85
N ALA A 53 -0.09 0.42 2.32
CA ALA A 53 0.74 0.16 3.49
C ALA A 53 -0.12 -0.28 4.70
N GLY A 54 0.40 -1.20 5.50
CA GLY A 54 -0.28 -1.67 6.70
C GLY A 54 -0.34 -0.58 7.78
N LYS A 55 -1.55 -0.20 8.19
CA LYS A 55 -1.78 0.88 9.15
C LYS A 55 -2.08 0.42 10.58
N GLY A 56 -2.52 -0.82 10.79
CA GLY A 56 -2.91 -1.31 12.11
C GLY A 56 -1.72 -1.59 13.02
N ASP A 57 -1.89 -1.56 14.35
CA ASP A 57 -0.81 -1.81 15.31
C ASP A 57 -0.19 -3.21 15.17
N ARG A 58 -0.97 -4.18 14.70
CA ARG A 58 -0.47 -5.53 14.42
C ARG A 58 0.32 -5.57 13.11
N PRO A 59 1.57 -6.07 13.12
CA PRO A 59 2.30 -6.30 11.87
C PRO A 59 1.53 -7.30 10.98
N PRO A 60 1.55 -7.12 9.65
CA PRO A 60 0.94 -8.08 8.74
C PRO A 60 1.65 -9.44 8.86
N VAL A 61 0.89 -10.53 8.71
CA VAL A 61 1.48 -11.87 8.62
C VAL A 61 2.16 -11.99 7.26
N LEU A 62 3.49 -12.05 7.27
CA LEU A 62 4.31 -12.19 6.07
C LEU A 62 4.63 -13.66 5.78
N HIS A 63 4.86 -13.97 4.51
CA HIS A 63 5.33 -15.26 4.05
C HIS A 63 6.72 -15.54 4.65
N PRO A 64 7.03 -16.78 5.10
CA PRO A 64 8.28 -17.10 5.78
C PRO A 64 9.53 -16.60 5.05
N LEU A 65 9.66 -16.84 3.74
CA LEU A 65 10.80 -16.34 2.96
C LEU A 65 10.97 -14.80 2.97
N VAL A 66 9.87 -14.05 3.05
CA VAL A 66 9.92 -12.58 3.15
C VAL A 66 10.35 -12.19 4.56
N GLN A 67 9.75 -12.81 5.57
CA GLN A 67 10.07 -12.58 6.98
C GLN A 67 11.55 -12.90 7.26
N ASP A 68 12.01 -14.09 6.89
CA ASP A 68 13.40 -14.54 7.04
C ASP A 68 14.38 -13.54 6.39
N PHE A 69 14.06 -13.08 5.17
CA PHE A 69 14.90 -12.09 4.50
C PHE A 69 14.96 -10.77 5.29
N LEU A 70 13.83 -10.24 5.73
CA LEU A 70 13.78 -9.00 6.50
C LEU A 70 14.51 -9.13 7.84
N ASP A 71 14.45 -10.31 8.47
CA ASP A 71 15.16 -10.62 9.71
C ASP A 71 16.68 -10.75 9.52
N THR A 72 17.16 -10.97 8.29
CA THR A 72 18.61 -10.93 7.97
C THR A 72 19.17 -9.55 7.69
N LEU A 73 18.32 -8.54 7.47
CA LEU A 73 18.78 -7.19 7.14
C LEU A 73 19.65 -6.62 8.26
N THR A 74 20.73 -5.95 7.92
CA THR A 74 21.56 -5.26 8.92
C THR A 74 20.95 -3.90 9.29
N SER A 75 21.38 -3.30 10.40
CA SER A 75 20.85 -2.01 10.87
C SER A 75 20.94 -0.89 9.84
N ASN A 76 21.92 -0.94 8.92
CA ASN A 76 22.04 0.06 7.87
C ASN A 76 20.98 -0.09 6.76
N GLN A 77 20.36 -1.26 6.63
CA GLN A 77 19.34 -1.60 5.63
C GLN A 77 17.93 -1.59 6.20
N ARG A 78 17.78 -1.71 7.53
CA ARG A 78 16.48 -1.75 8.21
C ARG A 78 15.88 -0.36 8.38
N GLU A 79 14.62 -0.27 8.03
CA GLU A 79 13.75 0.88 8.30
C GLU A 79 12.83 0.62 9.51
N ARG A 80 12.38 1.67 10.21
CA ARG A 80 11.55 1.52 11.43
C ARG A 80 10.22 0.81 11.19
N PHE A 81 9.68 0.91 9.97
CA PHE A 81 8.42 0.31 9.55
C PHE A 81 8.61 -0.91 8.64
N THR A 82 9.77 -1.59 8.75
CA THR A 82 10.08 -2.81 7.99
C THR A 82 8.95 -3.85 8.12
N GLY A 83 8.57 -4.45 6.99
CA GLY A 83 7.50 -5.45 6.93
C GLY A 83 6.07 -4.89 6.80
N ARG A 84 5.85 -3.59 7.03
CA ARG A 84 4.52 -2.94 6.87
C ARG A 84 4.33 -2.25 5.51
N CYS A 85 5.42 -2.14 4.75
CA CYS A 85 5.42 -1.55 3.43
C CYS A 85 4.54 -2.39 2.48
N PRO A 86 3.78 -1.76 1.57
CA PRO A 86 2.91 -2.48 0.66
C PRO A 86 3.70 -3.47 -0.23
N GLU A 87 4.98 -3.22 -0.51
CA GLU A 87 5.86 -4.12 -1.25
C GLU A 87 6.05 -5.46 -0.53
N ALA A 88 6.34 -5.43 0.77
CA ALA A 88 6.49 -6.65 1.57
C ALA A 88 5.18 -7.45 1.62
N ILE A 89 4.06 -6.76 1.77
CA ILE A 89 2.72 -7.36 1.82
C ILE A 89 2.37 -8.01 0.47
N LEU A 90 2.63 -7.33 -0.65
CA LEU A 90 2.33 -7.84 -2.00
C LEU A 90 3.21 -9.03 -2.36
N LEU A 91 4.52 -8.97 -2.09
CA LEU A 91 5.44 -10.10 -2.29
C LEU A 91 4.99 -11.30 -1.46
N SER A 92 4.66 -11.06 -0.19
CA SER A 92 4.14 -12.10 0.70
C SER A 92 2.89 -12.77 0.13
N ARG A 93 1.89 -11.99 -0.27
CA ARG A 93 0.64 -12.52 -0.86
C ARG A 93 0.91 -13.33 -2.13
N GLN A 94 1.76 -12.82 -3.03
CA GLN A 94 2.12 -13.52 -4.25
C GLN A 94 2.83 -14.85 -3.98
N LEU A 95 3.75 -14.88 -3.00
CA LEU A 95 4.46 -16.10 -2.63
C LEU A 95 3.55 -17.11 -1.95
N THR A 96 2.64 -16.68 -1.08
CA THR A 96 1.60 -17.55 -0.49
C THR A 96 0.69 -18.13 -1.57
N ALA A 97 0.27 -17.33 -2.56
CA ALA A 97 -0.52 -17.80 -3.69
C ALA A 97 0.27 -18.81 -4.55
N ALA A 98 1.54 -18.51 -4.83
CA ALA A 98 2.43 -19.42 -5.54
C ALA A 98 2.59 -20.74 -4.79
N ASP A 99 2.70 -20.71 -3.46
CA ASP A 99 2.77 -21.89 -2.62
C ASP A 99 1.52 -22.76 -2.75
N GLY A 100 0.34 -22.15 -2.61
CA GLY A 100 -0.96 -22.82 -2.76
C GLY A 100 -1.21 -23.41 -4.17
N SER A 101 -0.58 -22.85 -5.20
CA SER A 101 -0.67 -23.36 -6.58
C SER A 101 0.18 -24.60 -6.85
N ARG A 102 1.11 -24.97 -5.95
CA ARG A 102 1.98 -26.15 -6.12
C ARG A 102 1.17 -27.44 -5.91
N SER A 103 1.70 -28.58 -6.40
CA SER A 103 1.06 -29.87 -6.16
C SER A 103 1.06 -30.23 -4.66
N LYS A 104 0.10 -31.07 -4.21
CA LYS A 104 0.02 -31.52 -2.81
C LYS A 104 1.33 -32.12 -2.28
N ARG A 105 2.11 -32.80 -3.15
CA ARG A 105 3.42 -33.36 -2.79
C ARG A 105 4.47 -32.26 -2.59
N ALA A 106 4.47 -31.25 -3.46
CA ALA A 106 5.40 -30.12 -3.39
C ALA A 106 5.11 -29.21 -2.19
N GLN A 107 3.84 -28.98 -1.87
CA GLN A 107 3.41 -28.17 -0.71
C GLN A 107 3.88 -28.74 0.65
N ARG A 108 4.24 -30.03 0.73
CA ARG A 108 4.83 -30.62 1.95
C ARG A 108 6.21 -30.06 2.27
N LYS A 109 6.90 -29.48 1.29
CA LYS A 109 8.20 -28.83 1.49
C LYS A 109 8.02 -27.32 1.46
N PRO A 110 8.67 -26.56 2.36
CA PRO A 110 8.65 -25.10 2.28
C PRO A 110 9.07 -24.60 0.90
N LEU A 111 8.47 -23.50 0.44
CA LEU A 111 8.88 -22.83 -0.79
C LEU A 111 10.35 -22.41 -0.68
N THR A 112 11.15 -22.71 -1.70
CA THR A 112 12.56 -22.33 -1.74
C THR A 112 12.77 -20.93 -2.33
N ASN A 113 13.91 -20.30 -2.05
CA ASN A 113 14.28 -19.02 -2.67
C ASN A 113 14.33 -19.10 -4.22
N GLY A 114 14.75 -20.23 -4.79
CA GLY A 114 14.76 -20.44 -6.24
C GLY A 114 13.35 -20.49 -6.83
N GLU A 115 12.43 -21.20 -6.17
CA GLU A 115 11.02 -21.23 -6.57
C GLU A 115 10.35 -19.86 -6.42
N ALA A 116 10.67 -19.12 -5.35
CA ALA A 116 10.18 -17.76 -5.14
C ALA A 116 10.59 -16.81 -6.27
N ARG A 117 11.88 -16.82 -6.65
CA ARG A 117 12.37 -16.04 -7.81
C ARG A 117 11.70 -16.46 -9.12
N ARG A 118 11.44 -17.75 -9.31
CA ARG A 118 10.71 -18.25 -10.48
C ARG A 118 9.26 -17.78 -10.51
N ALA A 119 8.59 -17.78 -9.35
CA ALA A 119 7.23 -17.29 -9.22
C ALA A 119 7.14 -15.79 -9.53
N LEU A 120 8.14 -15.02 -9.11
CA LEU A 120 8.25 -13.58 -9.32
C LEU A 120 9.00 -13.19 -10.61
N LYS A 121 9.22 -14.13 -11.53
CA LYS A 121 9.97 -13.87 -12.75
C LYS A 121 9.28 -12.78 -13.58
N HIS A 122 10.05 -11.75 -13.95
CA HIS A 122 9.59 -10.55 -14.66
C HIS A 122 8.56 -9.70 -13.90
N ALA A 123 8.42 -9.90 -12.59
CA ALA A 123 7.54 -9.09 -11.78
C ALA A 123 7.99 -7.62 -11.76
N ARG A 124 7.01 -6.72 -11.77
CA ARG A 124 7.21 -5.28 -11.67
C ARG A 124 6.35 -4.74 -10.56
N ILE A 125 6.87 -3.77 -9.82
CA ILE A 125 6.11 -3.11 -8.75
C ILE A 125 6.18 -1.60 -8.92
N THR A 126 5.05 -0.92 -8.74
CA THR A 126 4.99 0.54 -8.68
C THR A 126 4.32 0.93 -7.38
N ALA A 127 4.73 2.05 -6.79
CA ALA A 127 4.09 2.60 -5.60
C ALA A 127 3.81 4.09 -5.77
N ARG A 128 2.80 4.57 -5.05
CA ARG A 128 2.22 5.91 -5.14
C ARG A 128 2.02 6.46 -3.74
N HIS A 129 2.39 7.72 -3.53
CA HIS A 129 2.06 8.41 -2.28
C HIS A 129 0.56 8.65 -2.19
N ILE A 130 -0.03 8.31 -1.04
CA ILE A 130 -1.39 8.72 -0.70
C ILE A 130 -1.25 9.87 0.30
N ARG A 131 -1.77 11.03 -0.07
CA ARG A 131 -1.83 12.25 0.74
C ARG A 131 -3.25 12.81 0.72
N GLU A 132 -3.50 13.89 1.43
CA GLU A 132 -4.80 14.56 1.37
C GLU A 132 -4.99 15.29 0.04
N ASP A 133 -6.25 15.62 -0.26
CA ASP A 133 -6.61 16.40 -1.44
C ASP A 133 -5.89 17.75 -1.42
N GLY A 134 -5.23 18.08 -2.54
CA GLY A 134 -4.44 19.31 -2.68
C GLY A 134 -2.98 19.19 -2.27
N ASP A 135 -2.53 18.05 -1.71
CA ASP A 135 -1.09 17.83 -1.51
C ASP A 135 -0.40 17.50 -2.86
N PRO A 136 0.64 18.25 -3.26
CA PRO A 136 1.30 18.07 -4.54
C PRO A 136 2.04 16.73 -4.68
N LEU A 137 2.34 16.04 -3.57
CA LEU A 137 2.97 14.72 -3.59
C LEU A 137 1.94 13.59 -3.77
N HIS A 138 0.63 13.86 -3.63
CA HIS A 138 -0.40 12.85 -3.86
C HIS A 138 -0.27 12.25 -5.26
N GLY A 139 -0.31 10.91 -5.36
CA GLY A 139 -0.20 10.21 -6.65
C GLY A 139 1.21 10.20 -7.26
N GLY A 140 2.17 10.93 -6.68
CA GLY A 140 3.57 10.87 -7.05
C GLY A 140 4.15 9.48 -6.82
N TYR A 141 5.15 9.09 -7.62
CA TYR A 141 5.84 7.81 -7.45
C TYR A 141 6.53 7.76 -6.09
N ALA A 142 6.26 6.70 -5.34
CA ALA A 142 6.92 6.41 -4.08
C ALA A 142 8.04 5.40 -4.33
N ALA A 143 9.30 5.82 -4.22
CA ALA A 143 10.42 4.90 -4.32
C ALA A 143 10.39 3.88 -3.15
N PRO A 144 10.78 2.62 -3.37
CA PRO A 144 10.84 1.63 -2.31
C PRO A 144 11.73 2.12 -1.16
N CYS A 145 11.30 1.87 0.08
CA CYS A 145 12.13 2.18 1.24
C CYS A 145 13.41 1.33 1.23
N ARG A 146 14.39 1.68 2.08
CA ARG A 146 15.70 1.03 2.11
C ARG A 146 15.61 -0.50 2.26
N SER A 147 14.81 -1.00 3.20
CA SER A 147 14.58 -2.44 3.39
C SER A 147 13.97 -3.09 2.15
N CYS A 148 12.94 -2.44 1.58
CA CYS A 148 12.19 -2.98 0.46
C CYS A 148 13.00 -2.99 -0.83
N ALA A 149 13.86 -1.99 -1.07
CA ALA A 149 14.74 -1.95 -2.23
C ALA A 149 15.65 -3.19 -2.29
N VAL A 150 16.27 -3.57 -1.17
CA VAL A 150 17.15 -4.75 -1.10
C VAL A 150 16.33 -6.04 -1.24
N MET A 151 15.17 -6.12 -0.60
CA MET A 151 14.25 -7.26 -0.71
C MET A 151 13.77 -7.49 -2.14
N LEU A 152 13.34 -6.44 -2.83
CA LEU A 152 12.89 -6.52 -4.22
C LEU A 152 14.02 -6.99 -5.13
N ALA A 153 15.23 -6.48 -4.93
CA ALA A 153 16.42 -6.95 -5.66
C ALA A 153 16.71 -8.44 -5.40
N HIS A 154 16.63 -8.90 -4.13
CA HIS A 154 16.85 -10.30 -3.77
C HIS A 154 15.89 -11.26 -4.47
N PHE A 155 14.62 -10.87 -4.59
CA PHE A 155 13.58 -11.67 -5.26
C PHE A 155 13.49 -11.43 -6.78
N GLY A 156 14.25 -10.47 -7.33
CA GLY A 156 14.26 -10.14 -8.75
C GLY A 156 13.03 -9.36 -9.23
N VAL A 157 12.36 -8.64 -8.34
CA VAL A 157 11.21 -7.78 -8.65
C VAL A 157 11.71 -6.38 -8.98
N ARG A 158 11.28 -5.82 -10.11
CA ARG A 158 11.74 -4.49 -10.57
C ARG A 158 10.79 -3.38 -10.13
N PRO A 159 11.24 -2.39 -9.32
CA PRO A 159 10.50 -1.15 -9.12
C PRO A 159 10.40 -0.38 -10.44
N VAL A 160 9.21 0.12 -10.77
CA VAL A 160 8.96 0.92 -11.97
C VAL A 160 8.24 2.20 -11.60
N ASP A 161 8.78 3.31 -12.07
CA ASP A 161 8.08 4.58 -12.08
C ASP A 161 7.25 4.66 -13.37
N LEU A 162 5.93 4.73 -13.22
CA LEU A 162 5.00 4.82 -14.35
C LEU A 162 4.71 6.27 -14.77
N THR A 163 5.19 7.28 -14.03
CA THR A 163 5.01 8.69 -14.41
C THR A 163 5.77 9.07 -15.67
N THR A 164 6.89 8.41 -15.93
CA THR A 164 7.73 8.60 -17.12
C THR A 164 7.24 7.78 -18.33
N GLY A 165 6.30 6.86 -18.15
CA GLY A 165 5.81 5.95 -19.20
C GLY A 165 4.64 6.46 -20.02
N THR A 166 3.90 7.47 -19.56
CA THR A 166 2.70 7.98 -20.25
C THR A 166 3.02 8.90 -21.44
N ALA A 167 4.29 9.31 -21.63
CA ALA A 167 4.71 10.21 -22.71
C ALA A 167 5.08 9.50 -24.03
N ALA A 168 5.09 8.16 -24.10
CA ALA A 168 5.71 7.43 -25.22
C ALA A 168 4.76 6.78 -26.25
N THR A 169 3.44 6.99 -26.17
CA THR A 169 2.47 6.38 -27.11
C THR A 169 1.56 7.37 -27.84
N ALA A 170 1.99 8.63 -28.00
CA ALA A 170 1.26 9.64 -28.76
C ALA A 170 2.12 10.30 -29.85
N GLU A 171 2.89 9.52 -30.62
CA GLU A 171 3.49 10.01 -31.87
C GLU A 171 3.77 8.85 -32.85
N LYS A 172 2.69 8.29 -33.43
CA LYS A 172 2.67 7.71 -34.78
C LYS A 172 1.25 7.30 -35.16
N SER A 173 0.53 8.22 -35.78
CA SER A 173 -0.55 7.96 -36.73
C SER A 173 -0.63 9.15 -37.67
#